data_AF-A0A6I3W6C1-F1
#
_entry.id   AF-A0A6I3W6C1-F1
#
_cell.length_a   1.000
_cell.length_b   1.000
_cell.length_c   1.000
_cell.angle_alpha   90.00
_cell.angle_beta   90.00
_cell.angle_gamma   90.00
#
_symmetry.space_group_name_H-M   'P 1'
#
loop_
_entity.id
_entity.type
_entity.pdbx_description
1 polymer ?
#
loop_
_entity_poly.entity_id
_entity_poly.type
_entity_poly.pdbx_seq_one_letter_code
_entity_poly.pdbx_strand_id
1 'polypeptide(L)'
;MTPDKPEAAPASKVDHLRFHRAHAHLGPTFGNDTFALKAEAFARFFGTPTFLGAQTAIVILWVVLNMTGVTHFDVYPFILLNLAFSLQSAYAAPLILLAQTRQAARDKAQSDADAQHREALAVANTERQAQAAQTTRQLMDLLEQNTRLTEMTKQLTERIEGLTSEMHEHFVRKT
;
A
#
# COMPACT_ATOMS: atom_id res chain seq x y z
N MET A 1 -45.51 9.80 -21.62
CA MET A 1 -45.10 8.92 -20.51
C MET A 1 -43.69 8.43 -20.82
N THR A 2 -42.69 9.28 -20.59
CA THR A 2 -41.27 8.96 -20.77
C THR A 2 -40.76 8.29 -19.49
N PRO A 3 -40.08 7.14 -19.57
CA PRO A 3 -39.59 6.45 -18.38
C PRO A 3 -38.51 7.29 -17.70
N ASP A 4 -38.70 7.46 -16.39
CA ASP A 4 -37.80 8.11 -15.46
C ASP A 4 -36.42 7.44 -15.50
N LYS A 5 -35.38 8.26 -15.67
CA LYS A 5 -33.99 7.82 -15.72
C LYS A 5 -33.54 7.64 -14.27
N PRO A 6 -33.12 6.44 -13.82
CA PRO A 6 -32.71 6.25 -12.44
C PRO A 6 -31.54 7.17 -12.11
N GLU A 7 -31.78 8.09 -11.18
CA GLU A 7 -30.83 9.06 -10.68
C GLU A 7 -29.71 8.29 -9.96
N ALA A 8 -28.55 8.22 -10.61
CA ALA A 8 -27.37 7.58 -10.04
C ALA A 8 -26.93 8.34 -8.79
N ALA A 9 -27.09 7.71 -7.62
CA ALA A 9 -26.62 8.23 -6.35
C ALA A 9 -25.14 8.66 -6.46
N PRO A 10 -24.75 9.82 -5.90
CA PRO A 10 -23.39 10.32 -6.02
C PRO A 10 -22.44 9.31 -5.36
N ALA A 11 -21.55 8.73 -6.15
CA ALA A 11 -20.49 7.85 -5.67
C ALA A 11 -19.74 8.56 -4.53
N SER A 12 -19.90 8.06 -3.30
CA SER A 12 -19.16 8.57 -2.14
C SER A 12 -17.68 8.45 -2.48
N LYS A 13 -16.98 9.59 -2.63
CA LYS A 13 -15.53 9.61 -2.87
C LYS A 13 -14.87 8.82 -1.75
N VAL A 14 -14.33 7.65 -2.07
CA VAL A 14 -13.65 6.79 -1.10
C VAL A 14 -12.45 7.58 -0.58
N ASP A 15 -12.43 7.86 0.72
CA ASP A 15 -11.32 8.56 1.36
C ASP A 15 -10.11 7.62 1.47
N HIS A 16 -9.20 7.71 0.51
CA HIS A 16 -7.97 6.92 0.45
C HIS A 16 -6.99 7.27 1.59
N LEU A 17 -7.13 8.45 2.21
CA LEU A 17 -6.24 8.91 3.28
C LEU A 17 -6.84 8.74 4.67
N ARG A 18 -7.98 8.05 4.80
CA ARG A 18 -8.68 7.89 6.09
C ARG A 18 -7.79 7.38 7.22
N PHE A 19 -6.88 6.45 6.93
CA PHE A 19 -5.97 5.87 7.92
C PHE A 19 -4.74 6.75 8.19
N HIS A 20 -4.31 7.55 7.21
CA HIS A 20 -3.25 8.54 7.41
C HIS A 20 -3.73 9.80 8.14
N ARG A 21 -5.03 10.09 8.15
CA ARG A 21 -5.61 11.28 8.77
C ARG A 21 -5.44 11.31 10.30
N ALA A 22 -5.51 10.14 10.95
CA ALA A 22 -5.22 10.01 12.37
C ALA A 22 -3.79 10.48 12.73
N HIS A 23 -2.85 10.32 11.78
CA HIS A 23 -1.46 10.72 11.91
C HIS A 23 -1.12 12.04 11.20
N ALA A 24 -2.11 12.80 10.72
CA ALA A 24 -1.89 14.05 10.00
C ALA A 24 -1.15 15.11 10.84
N HIS A 25 -1.23 15.02 12.17
CA HIS A 25 -0.51 15.88 13.11
C HIS A 25 1.02 15.64 13.12
N LEU A 26 1.48 14.49 12.61
CA LEU A 26 2.91 14.19 12.38
C LEU A 26 3.39 14.71 11.01
N GLY A 27 2.54 15.46 10.31
CA GLY A 27 2.88 16.18 9.09
C GLY A 27 4.08 17.11 9.25
N PRO A 28 4.61 17.64 8.14
CA PRO A 28 5.88 18.35 8.15
C PRO A 28 5.78 19.56 9.09
N THR A 29 6.63 19.55 10.11
CA THR A 29 6.69 20.57 11.18
C THR A 29 7.20 21.91 10.65
N PHE A 30 7.88 21.88 9.51
CA PHE A 30 8.10 23.03 8.65
C PHE A 30 7.00 22.96 7.61
N GLY A 31 6.15 23.97 7.49
CA GLY A 31 5.08 23.98 6.48
C GLY A 31 5.64 23.94 5.06
N ASN A 32 4.87 24.41 4.09
CA ASN A 32 5.35 24.61 2.71
C ASN A 32 6.33 25.79 2.57
N ASP A 33 7.09 26.08 3.63
CA ASP A 33 7.92 27.27 3.76
C ASP A 33 9.29 27.07 3.09
N THR A 34 9.94 28.19 2.82
CA THR A 34 11.33 28.26 2.31
C THR A 34 12.33 27.47 3.17
N PHE A 35 12.04 27.29 4.47
CA PHE A 35 12.84 26.45 5.36
C PHE A 35 12.75 24.96 5.05
N ALA A 36 11.57 24.46 4.68
CA ALA A 36 11.39 23.06 4.31
C ALA A 36 12.16 22.73 3.03
N LEU A 37 12.09 23.63 2.02
CA LEU A 37 12.83 23.50 0.77
C LEU A 37 14.35 23.53 0.99
N LYS A 38 14.85 24.42 1.86
CA LYS A 38 16.26 24.46 2.23
C LYS A 38 16.68 23.20 2.98
N ALA A 39 15.87 22.74 3.93
CA ALA A 39 16.12 21.49 4.67
C ALA A 39 16.15 20.27 3.72
N GLU A 40 15.26 20.20 2.73
CA GLU A 40 15.26 19.16 1.70
C GLU A 40 16.53 19.20 0.84
N ALA A 41 16.96 20.40 0.42
CA ALA A 41 18.21 20.58 -0.32
C ALA A 41 19.44 20.14 0.51
N PHE A 42 19.49 20.51 1.80
CA PHE A 42 20.54 20.05 2.71
C PHE A 42 20.50 18.52 2.90
N ALA A 43 19.33 17.94 3.13
CA ALA A 43 19.19 16.48 3.29
C ALA A 43 19.67 15.72 2.04
N ARG A 44 19.30 16.20 0.84
CA ARG A 44 19.77 15.62 -0.44
C ARG A 44 21.28 15.74 -0.60
N PHE A 45 21.86 16.88 -0.23
CA PHE A 45 23.30 17.12 -0.32
C PHE A 45 24.09 16.18 0.61
N PHE A 46 23.69 16.06 1.88
CA PHE A 46 24.34 15.17 2.85
C PHE A 46 24.17 13.68 2.51
N GLY A 47 23.11 13.29 1.78
CA GLY A 47 22.86 11.92 1.36
C GLY A 47 23.69 11.44 0.15
N THR A 48 24.47 12.32 -0.48
CA THR A 48 25.23 11.99 -1.70
C THR A 48 26.70 11.68 -1.36
N PRO A 49 27.33 10.65 -1.95
CA PRO A 49 28.75 10.33 -1.70
C PRO A 49 29.73 11.46 -2.05
N THR A 50 29.30 12.42 -2.88
CA THR A 50 30.06 13.61 -3.23
C THR A 50 30.36 14.50 -2.02
N PHE A 51 29.48 14.57 -1.02
CA PHE A 51 29.73 15.34 0.20
C PHE A 51 30.96 14.81 0.95
N LEU A 52 31.06 13.49 1.08
CA LEU A 52 32.18 12.83 1.76
C LEU A 52 33.50 13.05 1.01
N GLY A 53 33.46 13.00 -0.32
CA GLY A 53 34.62 13.33 -1.16
C GLY A 53 35.07 14.79 -1.02
N ALA A 54 34.13 15.74 -1.07
CA ALA A 54 34.43 17.16 -0.90
C ALA A 54 34.99 17.48 0.50
N GLN A 55 34.40 16.92 1.57
CA GLN A 55 34.90 17.05 2.94
C GLN A 55 36.34 16.54 3.06
N THR A 56 36.63 15.38 2.47
CA THR A 56 37.96 14.77 2.50
C THR A 56 38.99 15.61 1.73
N ALA A 57 38.61 16.15 0.57
CA ALA A 57 39.48 17.04 -0.21
C ALA A 57 39.81 18.33 0.56
N ILE A 58 38.85 18.93 1.27
CA ILE A 58 39.07 20.11 2.11
C ILE A 58 40.07 19.81 3.23
N VAL A 59 39.92 18.67 3.90
CA VAL A 59 40.82 18.24 4.98
C VAL A 59 42.24 18.02 4.45
N ILE A 60 42.38 17.33 3.32
CA ILE A 60 43.68 17.10 2.67
C ILE A 60 44.32 18.44 2.29
N LEU A 61 43.56 19.34 1.68
CA LEU A 61 44.05 20.67 1.30
C LEU A 61 44.53 21.46 2.51
N TRP A 62 43.77 21.42 3.62
CA TRP A 62 44.16 22.08 4.88
C TRP A 62 45.48 21.54 5.42
N VAL A 63 45.65 20.23 5.46
CA VAL A 63 46.88 19.57 5.92
C VAL A 63 48.06 19.96 5.02
N VAL A 64 47.89 19.92 3.69
CA VAL A 64 48.95 20.29 2.72
C VAL A 64 49.35 21.75 2.85
N LEU A 65 48.40 22.69 2.98
CA LEU A 65 48.69 24.11 3.13
C LEU A 65 49.45 24.43 4.43
N ASN A 66 49.10 23.77 5.54
CA ASN A 66 49.82 23.95 6.81
C ASN A 66 51.20 23.25 6.80
N MET A 67 51.31 22.09 6.15
CA MET A 67 52.57 21.34 6.06
C MET A 67 53.60 22.00 5.12
N THR A 68 53.14 22.69 4.07
CA THR A 68 54.01 23.43 3.13
C THR A 68 54.55 24.75 3.71
N GLY A 69 54.19 25.10 4.96
CA GLY A 69 54.72 26.26 5.67
C GLY A 69 54.18 27.62 5.19
N VAL A 70 53.22 27.62 4.26
CA VAL A 70 52.58 28.83 3.74
C VAL A 70 51.77 29.55 4.83
N THR A 71 51.17 28.78 5.75
CA THR A 71 50.44 29.28 6.91
C THR A 71 50.79 28.44 8.14
N HIS A 72 51.39 29.05 9.19
CA HIS A 72 51.74 28.37 10.46
C HIS A 72 50.55 28.29 11.45
N PHE A 73 49.32 28.26 10.94
CA PHE A 73 48.12 28.34 11.78
C PHE A 73 47.86 27.05 12.57
N ASP A 74 48.25 25.88 12.03
CA ASP A 74 48.06 24.57 12.66
C ASP A 74 49.27 23.64 12.38
N VAL A 75 50.40 23.90 13.05
CA VAL A 75 51.62 23.07 12.95
C VAL A 75 51.38 21.70 13.62
N TYR A 76 52.05 20.66 13.14
CA TYR A 76 51.98 19.31 13.72
C TYR A 76 52.10 19.37 15.26
N PRO A 77 51.11 18.86 16.03
CA PRO A 77 50.15 17.78 15.72
C PRO A 77 48.70 18.20 15.37
N PHE A 78 48.48 19.28 14.62
CA PHE A 78 47.15 19.71 14.11
C PHE A 78 46.06 19.82 15.18
N ILE A 79 46.32 20.59 16.24
CA ILE A 79 45.44 20.70 17.41
C ILE A 79 44.09 21.32 17.05
N LEU A 80 44.05 22.29 16.14
CA LEU A 80 42.82 22.98 15.76
C LEU A 80 41.91 22.08 14.94
N LEU A 81 42.50 21.34 14.00
CA LEU A 81 41.76 20.35 13.20
C LEU A 81 41.19 19.24 14.09
N ASN A 82 41.97 18.72 15.03
CA ASN A 82 41.50 17.72 16.00
C ASN A 82 40.38 18.26 16.90
N LEU A 83 40.49 19.51 17.35
CA LEU A 83 39.45 20.15 18.16
C LEU A 83 38.16 20.35 17.34
N ALA A 84 38.27 20.76 16.09
CA ALA A 84 37.14 20.92 15.18
C ALA A 84 36.41 19.60 14.94
N PHE A 85 37.13 18.51 14.65
CA PHE A 85 36.53 17.18 14.48
C PHE A 85 35.89 16.64 15.77
N SER A 86 36.53 16.87 16.91
CA SER A 86 35.97 16.52 18.22
C SER A 86 34.64 17.22 18.46
N LEU A 87 34.58 18.53 18.20
CA LEU A 87 33.35 19.31 18.33
C LEU A 87 32.29 18.89 17.31
N GLN A 88 32.68 18.67 16.05
CA GLN A 88 31.79 18.22 14.99
C GLN A 88 31.11 16.91 15.39
N SER A 89 31.87 15.95 15.92
CA SER A 89 31.33 14.65 16.35
C SER A 89 30.40 14.80 17.56
N ALA A 90 30.79 15.62 18.55
CA ALA A 90 30.01 15.88 19.75
C ALA A 90 28.64 16.51 19.44
N TYR A 91 28.55 17.39 18.43
CA TYR A 91 27.29 18.01 18.02
C TYR A 91 26.51 17.16 17.00
N ALA A 92 27.20 16.40 16.15
CA ALA A 92 26.56 15.50 15.19
C ALA A 92 25.75 14.41 15.89
N ALA A 93 26.28 13.77 16.93
CA ALA A 93 25.60 12.67 17.63
C ALA A 93 24.18 13.02 18.13
N PRO A 94 23.97 14.10 18.92
CA PRO A 94 22.63 14.47 19.38
C PRO A 94 21.73 14.95 18.24
N LEU A 95 22.26 15.65 17.23
CA LEU A 95 21.47 16.03 16.05
C LEU A 95 20.98 14.82 15.26
N ILE A 96 21.85 13.82 15.06
CA ILE A 96 21.50 12.56 14.41
C ILE A 96 20.43 11.85 15.23
N LEU A 97 20.55 11.81 16.56
CA LEU A 97 19.54 11.21 17.43
C LEU A 97 18.18 11.93 17.34
N LEU A 98 18.17 13.27 17.30
CA LEU A 98 16.94 14.05 17.08
C LEU A 98 16.33 13.77 15.70
N ALA A 99 17.15 13.67 14.65
CA ALA A 99 16.69 13.30 13.32
C ALA A 99 16.11 11.88 13.30
N GLN A 100 16.77 10.92 13.94
CA GLN A 100 16.36 9.52 14.03
C GLN A 100 15.06 9.35 14.83
N THR A 101 14.93 9.96 16.00
CA THR A 101 13.70 9.91 16.80
C THR A 101 12.50 10.49 16.05
N ARG A 102 12.69 11.56 15.28
CA ARG A 102 11.65 12.11 14.40
C ARG A 102 11.34 11.20 13.22
N GLN A 103 12.36 10.60 12.60
CA GLN A 103 12.14 9.66 11.51
C GLN A 103 11.37 8.43 12.01
N ALA A 104 11.77 7.85 13.14
CA ALA A 104 11.10 6.71 13.76
C ALA A 104 9.62 7.01 14.12
N ALA A 105 9.30 8.22 14.58
CA ALA A 105 7.92 8.62 14.84
C ALA A 105 7.06 8.63 13.57
N ARG A 106 7.62 9.11 12.44
CA ARG A 106 6.93 9.08 11.13
C ARG A 106 6.78 7.66 10.60
N ASP A 107 7.85 6.88 10.65
CA ASP A 107 7.85 5.49 10.18
C ASP A 107 6.84 4.66 10.96
N LYS A 108 6.75 4.86 12.28
CA LYS A 108 5.74 4.22 13.13
C LYS A 108 4.32 4.59 12.70
N ALA A 109 4.05 5.87 12.49
CA ALA A 109 2.74 6.34 12.06
C ALA A 109 2.33 5.81 10.68
N GLN A 110 3.28 5.70 9.75
CA GLN A 110 3.03 5.09 8.44
C GLN A 110 2.75 3.60 8.59
N SER A 111 3.53 2.89 9.40
CA SER A 111 3.33 1.46 9.70
C SER A 111 1.96 1.19 10.33
N ASP A 112 1.52 2.03 11.27
CA ASP A 112 0.23 1.90 11.95
C ASP A 112 -0.94 2.11 10.96
N ALA A 113 -0.85 3.13 10.09
CA ALA A 113 -1.85 3.36 9.05
C ALA A 113 -1.92 2.19 8.05
N ASP A 114 -0.78 1.65 7.64
CA ASP A 114 -0.70 0.49 6.74
C ASP A 114 -1.25 -0.79 7.39
N ALA A 115 -1.05 -0.97 8.69
CA ALA A 115 -1.64 -2.08 9.44
C ALA A 115 -3.17 -2.00 9.44
N GLN A 116 -3.74 -0.84 9.80
CA GLN A 116 -5.19 -0.62 9.79
C GLN A 116 -5.79 -0.80 8.38
N HIS A 117 -5.10 -0.34 7.35
CA HIS A 117 -5.53 -0.53 5.97
C HIS A 117 -5.58 -2.01 5.60
N ARG A 118 -4.55 -2.79 5.95
CA ARG A 118 -4.50 -4.23 5.70
C ARG A 118 -5.60 -4.99 6.44
N GLU A 119 -5.87 -4.63 7.70
CA GLU A 119 -6.96 -5.23 8.47
C GLU A 119 -8.32 -4.96 7.83
N ALA A 120 -8.59 -3.71 7.42
CA ALA A 120 -9.82 -3.35 6.73
C ALA A 120 -10.00 -4.11 5.40
N LEU A 121 -8.93 -4.28 4.63
CA LEU A 121 -8.94 -5.09 3.41
C LEU A 121 -9.17 -6.57 3.70
N ALA A 122 -8.60 -7.11 4.77
CA ALA A 122 -8.80 -8.49 5.18
C ALA A 122 -10.27 -8.77 5.50
N VAL A 123 -10.92 -7.90 6.26
CA VAL A 123 -12.37 -8.00 6.58
C VAL A 123 -13.22 -7.91 5.32
N ALA A 124 -12.96 -6.95 4.43
CA ALA A 124 -13.71 -6.84 3.19
C ALA A 124 -13.53 -8.08 2.28
N ASN A 125 -12.35 -8.69 2.28
CA ASN A 125 -12.09 -9.91 1.52
C ASN A 125 -12.80 -11.13 2.12
N THR A 126 -12.85 -11.28 3.45
CA THR A 126 -13.60 -12.38 4.08
C THR A 126 -15.09 -12.25 3.83
N GLU A 127 -15.65 -11.04 3.87
CA GLU A 127 -17.05 -10.77 3.51
C GLU A 127 -17.35 -11.15 2.05
N ARG A 128 -16.48 -10.76 1.11
CA ARG A 128 -16.62 -11.14 -0.31
C ARG A 128 -16.54 -12.65 -0.51
N GLN A 129 -15.64 -13.34 0.19
CA GLN A 129 -15.54 -14.80 0.14
C GLN A 129 -16.81 -15.46 0.68
N ALA A 130 -17.39 -14.93 1.76
CA ALA A 130 -18.65 -15.44 2.31
C ALA A 130 -19.81 -15.26 1.33
N GLN A 131 -19.92 -14.09 0.70
CA GLN A 131 -20.94 -13.82 -0.33
C GLN A 131 -20.76 -14.72 -1.57
N ALA A 132 -19.53 -14.91 -2.03
CA ALA A 132 -19.21 -15.83 -3.11
C ALA A 132 -19.60 -17.27 -2.76
N ALA A 133 -19.31 -17.72 -1.53
CA ALA A 133 -19.70 -19.06 -1.06
C ALA A 133 -21.23 -19.24 -1.02
N GLN A 134 -21.99 -18.21 -0.58
CA GLN A 134 -23.45 -18.23 -0.61
C GLN A 134 -23.99 -18.31 -2.05
N THR A 135 -23.43 -17.50 -2.95
CA THR A 135 -23.81 -17.49 -4.38
C THR A 135 -23.55 -18.86 -5.00
N THR A 136 -22.39 -19.47 -4.72
CA THR A 136 -22.05 -20.82 -5.19
C THR A 136 -23.04 -21.87 -4.69
N ARG A 137 -23.50 -21.78 -3.43
CA ARG A 137 -24.52 -22.70 -2.90
C ARG A 137 -25.85 -22.56 -3.65
N GLN A 138 -26.31 -21.33 -3.88
CA GLN A 138 -27.54 -21.08 -4.65
C GLN A 138 -27.44 -21.61 -6.09
N LEU A 139 -26.28 -21.47 -6.73
CA LEU A 139 -26.04 -22.04 -8.07
C LEU A 139 -26.14 -23.58 -8.05
N MET A 140 -25.60 -24.23 -7.01
CA MET A 140 -25.72 -25.69 -6.86
C MET A 140 -27.18 -26.12 -6.68
N ASP A 141 -27.96 -25.41 -5.86
CA ASP A 141 -29.39 -25.71 -5.67
C ASP A 141 -30.18 -25.57 -6.99
N LEU A 142 -29.90 -24.53 -7.78
CA LEU A 142 -30.53 -24.33 -9.09
C LEU A 142 -30.14 -25.42 -10.09
N LEU A 143 -28.88 -25.87 -10.07
CA LEU A 143 -28.41 -26.97 -10.91
C LEU A 143 -29.09 -28.29 -10.53
N GLU A 144 -29.27 -28.56 -9.23
CA GLU A 144 -30.01 -29.74 -8.76
C GLU A 144 -31.47 -29.70 -9.23
N GLN A 145 -32.14 -28.55 -9.10
CA GLN A 145 -33.51 -28.37 -9.59
C GLN A 145 -33.60 -28.59 -11.10
N ASN A 146 -32.67 -28.04 -11.89
CA ASN A 146 -32.61 -28.26 -13.34
C ASN A 146 -32.45 -29.75 -13.69
N THR A 147 -31.57 -30.43 -12.96
CA THR A 147 -31.35 -31.87 -13.13
C THR A 147 -32.63 -32.66 -12.83
N ARG A 148 -33.34 -32.31 -11.75
CA ARG A 148 -34.63 -32.94 -11.40
C ARG A 148 -35.72 -32.67 -12.44
N LEU A 149 -35.83 -31.44 -12.93
CA LEU A 149 -36.76 -31.08 -14.01
C LEU A 149 -36.48 -31.90 -15.28
N THR A 150 -35.20 -32.07 -15.63
CA THR A 150 -34.77 -32.87 -16.78
C THR A 150 -35.18 -34.33 -16.61
N GLU A 151 -34.94 -34.91 -15.43
CA GLU A 151 -35.34 -36.29 -15.13
C GLU A 151 -36.86 -36.49 -15.16
N MET A 152 -37.63 -35.56 -14.58
CA MET A 152 -39.10 -35.60 -14.65
C MET A 152 -39.60 -35.50 -16.10
N THR A 153 -38.98 -34.65 -16.91
CA THR A 153 -39.31 -34.52 -18.34
C THR A 153 -39.04 -35.82 -19.06
N LYS A 154 -37.90 -36.48 -18.82
CA LYS A 154 -37.58 -37.78 -19.37
C LYS A 154 -38.61 -38.85 -18.99
N GLN A 155 -38.96 -38.95 -17.70
CA GLN A 155 -39.97 -39.90 -17.22
C GLN A 155 -41.36 -39.67 -17.82
N LEU A 156 -41.77 -38.41 -18.00
CA LEU A 156 -43.03 -38.09 -18.67
C LEU A 156 -43.03 -38.53 -20.13
N THR A 157 -41.93 -38.28 -20.85
CA THR A 157 -41.76 -38.72 -22.24
C THR A 157 -41.85 -40.24 -22.34
N GLU A 158 -41.13 -40.97 -21.50
CA GLU A 158 -41.16 -42.45 -21.46
C GLU A 158 -42.58 -42.99 -21.18
N ARG A 159 -43.33 -42.36 -20.26
CA ARG A 159 -44.73 -42.73 -19.99
C ARG A 159 -45.66 -42.46 -21.18
N ILE A 160 -45.49 -41.32 -21.86
CA ILE A 160 -46.28 -40.97 -23.05
C ILE A 160 -45.99 -41.98 -24.17
N GLU A 161 -44.72 -42.34 -24.39
CA GLU A 161 -44.35 -43.37 -25.36
C GLU A 161 -44.98 -44.73 -25.02
N GLY A 162 -44.93 -45.15 -23.75
CA GLY A 162 -45.56 -46.38 -23.29
C GLY A 162 -47.08 -46.40 -23.51
N LEU A 163 -47.78 -45.35 -23.07
CA LEU A 163 -49.24 -45.19 -23.27
C LEU A 163 -49.62 -45.15 -24.75
N THR A 164 -48.82 -44.47 -25.57
CA THR A 164 -49.06 -44.39 -27.02
C THR A 164 -48.86 -45.76 -27.68
N SER A 165 -47.84 -46.52 -27.25
CA SER A 165 -47.60 -47.89 -27.72
C SER A 165 -48.74 -48.84 -27.34
N GLU A 166 -49.20 -48.82 -26.09
CA GLU A 166 -50.35 -49.62 -25.64
C GLU A 166 -51.63 -49.28 -26.42
N MET A 167 -51.88 -47.98 -26.65
CA MET A 167 -52.99 -47.55 -27.49
C MET A 167 -52.86 -48.10 -28.91
N HIS A 168 -51.68 -47.99 -29.53
CA HIS A 168 -51.45 -48.50 -30.88
C HIS A 168 -51.67 -50.01 -30.96
N GLU A 169 -51.17 -50.78 -30.00
CA GLU A 169 -51.36 -52.22 -29.93
C GLU A 169 -52.85 -52.60 -29.78
N HIS A 170 -53.59 -51.90 -28.92
CA HIS A 170 -55.03 -52.14 -28.72
C HIS A 170 -55.86 -51.79 -29.97
N PHE A 171 -55.50 -50.75 -30.71
CA PHE A 171 -56.15 -50.41 -31.98
C PHE A 171 -55.84 -51.42 -33.10
N VAL A 172 -54.61 -51.91 -33.18
CA VAL A 172 -54.20 -52.93 -34.17
C VAL A 172 -54.87 -54.29 -33.89
N ARG A 173 -55.04 -54.67 -32.61
CA ARG A 173 -55.69 -55.94 -32.23
C ARG A 173 -57.20 -55.99 -32.46
N LYS A 174 -57.85 -54.83 -32.62
CA LYS A 174 -59.31 -54.69 -32.80
C LYS A 174 -59.73 -54.59 -34.28
N THR A 175 -58.76 -54.64 -35.20
CA THR A 175 -58.97 -54.74 -36.65
C THR A 175 -58.67 -56.16 -37.11
#